data_AF-A0A376S957-F1
#
_entry.id   AF-A0A376S957-F1
#
_cell.length_a   1.000
_cell.length_b   1.000
_cell.length_c   1.000
_cell.angle_alpha   90.00
_cell.angle_beta   90.00
_cell.angle_gamma   90.00
#
_symmetry.space_group_name_H-M   'P 1'
#
loop_
_entity.id
_entity.type
_entity.pdbx_description
1 polymer ?
#
loop_
_entity_poly.entity_id
_entity_poly.type
_entity_poly.pdbx_seq_one_letter_code
_entity_poly.pdbx_strand_id
1 'polypeptide(L)'
;MAAGLSAEALTEKDKADIKTAALIGVDYLAVSFPRCGEDLNYARRLARDAGCDAKIVAKVERAEAVCSQDAMDDIILASDVVMVARGDLVWKLAIRNWSAFRKR
;
A
#
# COMPACT_ATOMS: atom_id res chain seq x y z
N MET A 1 -22.42 2.74 -11.28
CA MET A 1 -21.43 2.20 -12.23
C MET A 1 -20.07 2.19 -11.55
N ALA A 2 -19.60 1.03 -11.13
CA ALA A 2 -18.30 0.87 -10.47
C ALA A 2 -17.21 0.78 -11.55
N ALA A 3 -16.57 1.92 -11.84
CA ALA A 3 -15.43 1.97 -12.74
C ALA A 3 -14.19 1.51 -11.98
N GLY A 4 -13.72 0.30 -12.30
CA GLY A 4 -12.35 -0.13 -12.04
C GLY A 4 -11.40 0.81 -12.78
N LEU A 5 -10.92 1.84 -12.10
CA LEU A 5 -9.89 2.71 -12.63
C LEU A 5 -8.58 1.94 -12.55
N SER A 6 -8.15 1.43 -13.71
CA SER A 6 -6.83 0.89 -14.00
C SER A 6 -5.76 1.99 -13.93
N ALA A 7 -5.67 2.69 -12.81
CA ALA A 7 -4.55 3.58 -12.52
C ALA A 7 -3.35 2.70 -12.11
N GLU A 8 -2.17 3.04 -12.62
CA GLU A 8 -0.91 2.47 -12.12
C GLU A 8 -0.82 2.69 -10.61
N ALA A 9 -0.24 1.74 -9.89
CA ALA A 9 -0.14 1.85 -8.44
C ALA A 9 0.83 2.94 -7.97
N LEU A 10 1.79 3.32 -8.80
CA LEU A 10 2.71 4.42 -8.54
C LEU A 10 2.62 5.42 -9.69
N THR A 11 2.24 6.64 -9.34
CA THR A 11 2.23 7.78 -10.26
C THR A 11 3.65 8.30 -10.51
N GLU A 12 3.84 9.14 -11.53
CA GLU A 12 5.12 9.83 -11.75
C GLU A 12 5.55 10.68 -10.55
N LYS A 13 4.57 11.26 -9.83
CA LYS A 13 4.82 11.97 -8.57
C LYS A 13 5.39 11.03 -7.52
N ASP A 14 4.82 9.84 -7.35
CA ASP A 14 5.31 8.87 -6.36
C ASP A 14 6.75 8.43 -6.68
N LYS A 15 7.09 8.25 -7.96
CA LYS A 15 8.46 7.92 -8.38
C LYS A 15 9.45 9.05 -8.06
N ALA A 16 9.05 10.32 -8.21
CA ALA A 16 9.86 11.47 -7.83
C ALA A 16 10.01 11.60 -6.30
N ASP A 17 8.92 11.35 -5.57
CA ASP A 17 8.92 11.38 -4.11
C ASP A 17 9.79 10.26 -3.51
N ILE A 18 9.82 9.08 -4.11
CA ILE A 18 10.71 7.98 -3.71
C ILE A 18 12.18 8.41 -3.78
N LYS A 19 12.58 9.11 -4.85
CA LYS A 19 13.95 9.64 -4.98
C LYS A 19 14.23 10.70 -3.91
N THR A 20 13.27 11.56 -3.64
CA THR A 20 13.38 12.56 -2.58
C THR A 20 13.51 11.91 -1.20
N ALA A 21 12.71 10.88 -0.93
CA ALA A 21 12.76 10.11 0.31
C ALA A 21 14.11 9.38 0.48
N ALA A 22 14.69 8.90 -0.61
CA ALA A 22 16.04 8.33 -0.62
C ALA A 22 17.11 9.36 -0.25
N LEU A 23 17.03 10.58 -0.81
CA LEU A 23 17.96 11.67 -0.47
C LEU A 23 17.84 12.12 0.99
N ILE A 24 16.62 12.07 1.55
CA ILE A 24 16.38 12.40 2.96
C ILE A 24 16.90 11.29 3.90
N GLY A 25 16.95 10.04 3.42
CA GLY A 25 17.36 8.89 4.23
C GLY A 25 16.27 8.45 5.20
N VAL A 26 15.02 8.34 4.74
CA VAL A 26 13.89 7.92 5.58
C VAL A 26 14.02 6.47 6.04
N ASP A 27 13.61 6.17 7.28
CA ASP A 27 13.57 4.79 7.79
C ASP A 27 12.40 3.98 7.23
N TYR A 28 11.29 4.66 6.93
CA TYR A 28 10.05 4.06 6.46
C TYR A 28 9.51 4.81 5.24
N LEU A 29 9.06 4.05 4.24
CA LEU A 29 8.44 4.55 3.02
C LEU A 29 7.02 3.97 2.89
N ALA A 30 6.01 4.84 2.97
CA ALA A 30 4.62 4.42 2.91
C ALA A 30 4.06 4.47 1.48
N VAL A 31 3.48 3.36 1.03
CA VAL A 31 2.86 3.23 -0.29
C VAL A 31 1.35 3.34 -0.14
N SER A 32 0.75 4.29 -0.86
CA SER A 32 -0.70 4.54 -0.83
C SER A 32 -1.43 3.67 -1.85
N PHE A 33 -2.65 3.26 -1.53
CA PHE A 33 -3.52 2.48 -2.42
C PHE A 33 -2.90 1.25 -3.13
N PRO A 34 -2.01 0.43 -2.50
CA PRO A 34 -1.51 -0.78 -3.14
C PRO A 34 -2.68 -1.74 -3.43
N ARG A 35 -2.66 -2.36 -4.62
CA ARG A 35 -3.68 -3.33 -5.05
C ARG A 35 -3.26 -4.76 -4.75
N CYS A 36 -1.96 -5.04 -4.84
CA CYS A 36 -1.32 -6.31 -4.55
C CYS A 36 0.11 -6.09 -4.03
N GLY A 37 0.75 -7.17 -3.57
CA GLY A 37 2.14 -7.17 -3.12
C GLY A 37 3.14 -6.78 -4.21
N GLU A 38 2.79 -6.98 -5.48
CA GLU A 38 3.63 -6.55 -6.61
C GLU A 38 3.81 -5.03 -6.65
N ASP A 39 2.76 -4.26 -6.34
CA ASP A 39 2.84 -2.80 -6.27
C ASP A 39 3.84 -2.34 -5.19
N LEU A 40 3.87 -3.03 -4.05
CA LEU A 40 4.80 -2.78 -2.94
C LEU A 40 6.23 -3.16 -3.31
N ASN A 41 6.40 -4.30 -3.98
CA ASN A 41 7.71 -4.76 -4.47
C ASN A 41 8.27 -3.82 -5.54
N TYR A 42 7.41 -3.26 -6.39
CA TYR A 42 7.80 -2.26 -7.36
C TYR A 42 8.28 -0.97 -6.68
N ALA A 43 7.55 -0.45 -5.68
CA ALA A 43 7.99 0.70 -4.88
C ALA A 43 9.33 0.43 -4.18
N ARG A 44 9.50 -0.77 -3.60
CA ARG A 44 10.74 -1.20 -2.96
C ARG A 44 11.92 -1.22 -3.95
N ARG A 45 11.70 -1.73 -5.16
CA ARG A 45 12.74 -1.73 -6.20
C ARG A 45 13.15 -0.31 -6.57
N LEU A 46 12.20 0.59 -6.79
CA LEU A 46 12.50 1.99 -7.10
C LEU A 46 13.26 2.69 -5.96
N ALA A 47 12.91 2.40 -4.70
CA ALA A 47 13.63 2.91 -3.55
C ALA A 47 15.08 2.40 -3.52
N ARG A 48 15.29 1.09 -3.73
CA ARG A 48 16.64 0.50 -3.81
C ARG A 48 17.47 1.04 -4.96
N ASP A 49 16.88 1.19 -6.15
CA ASP A 49 17.53 1.76 -7.32
C ASP A 49 17.94 3.23 -7.06
N ALA A 50 17.23 3.93 -6.15
CA ALA A 50 17.58 5.26 -5.68
C ALA A 50 18.54 5.27 -4.47
N GLY A 51 19.03 4.11 -4.02
CA GLY A 51 19.96 3.98 -2.88
C GLY A 51 19.28 4.01 -1.50
N CYS A 52 18.00 3.68 -1.41
CA CYS A 52 17.22 3.69 -0.18
C CYS A 52 16.75 2.28 0.22
N ASP A 53 17.09 1.87 1.44
CA ASP A 53 16.67 0.60 2.04
C ASP A 53 15.56 0.77 3.09
N ALA A 54 14.76 1.84 2.96
CA ALA A 54 13.62 2.09 3.83
C ALA A 54 12.67 0.90 3.92
N LYS A 55 12.10 0.71 5.11
CA LYS A 55 11.06 -0.28 5.39
C LYS A 55 9.75 0.14 4.71
N ILE A 56 9.12 -0.79 4.00
CA ILE A 56 7.91 -0.49 3.22
C ILE A 56 6.68 -0.60 4.12
N VAL A 57 5.89 0.47 4.14
CA VAL A 57 4.61 0.52 4.86
C VAL A 57 3.46 0.44 3.87
N ALA A 58 2.67 -0.63 3.91
CA ALA A 58 1.48 -0.76 3.07
C ALA A 58 0.29 -0.04 3.70
N LYS A 59 -0.27 0.97 3.02
CA LYS A 59 -1.49 1.64 3.46
C LYS A 59 -2.71 0.90 2.91
N VAL A 60 -3.33 0.06 3.73
CA VAL A 60 -4.50 -0.74 3.32
C VAL A 60 -5.74 0.16 3.29
N GLU A 61 -6.04 0.67 2.09
CA GLU A 61 -7.08 1.68 1.81
C GLU A 61 -8.14 1.19 0.81
N ARG A 62 -7.90 0.04 0.18
CA ARG A 62 -8.73 -0.55 -0.89
C ARG A 62 -9.51 -1.74 -0.37
N ALA A 63 -10.75 -1.88 -0.85
CA ALA A 63 -11.57 -3.05 -0.55
C ALA A 63 -10.97 -4.32 -1.18
N GLU A 64 -10.32 -4.17 -2.32
CA GLU A 64 -9.63 -5.22 -3.06
C GLU A 64 -8.47 -5.83 -2.26
N ALA A 65 -7.75 -5.02 -1.47
CA ALA A 65 -6.67 -5.49 -0.60
C ALA A 65 -7.17 -6.29 0.62
N VAL A 66 -8.48 -6.31 0.86
CA VAL A 66 -9.11 -7.00 2.01
C VAL A 66 -10.27 -7.90 1.58
N CYS A 67 -10.42 -8.18 0.27
CA CYS A 67 -11.56 -8.92 -0.25
C CYS A 67 -11.48 -10.43 0.01
N SER A 68 -10.27 -10.95 0.18
CA SER A 68 -9.97 -12.34 0.52
C SER A 68 -8.79 -12.41 1.48
N GLN A 69 -8.61 -13.56 2.12
CA GLN A 69 -7.45 -13.81 2.97
C GLN A 69 -6.16 -13.75 2.14
N ASP A 70 -6.15 -14.36 0.96
CA ASP A 70 -4.97 -14.40 0.08
C ASP A 70 -4.52 -12.99 -0.35
N ALA A 71 -5.47 -12.10 -0.67
CA ALA A 71 -5.15 -10.72 -1.04
C ALA A 71 -4.54 -9.93 0.13
N MET A 72 -5.02 -10.20 1.35
CA MET A 72 -4.48 -9.58 2.55
C MET A 72 -3.09 -10.11 2.87
N ASP A 73 -2.90 -11.42 2.77
CA ASP A 73 -1.62 -12.08 3.02
C ASP A 73 -0.56 -11.63 2.00
N ASP A 74 -0.93 -11.47 0.73
CA ASP A 74 -0.04 -10.94 -0.32
C ASP A 74 0.51 -9.54 0.02
N ILE A 75 -0.35 -8.64 0.50
CA ILE A 75 0.05 -7.30 0.95
C ILE A 75 0.90 -7.35 2.22
N ILE A 76 0.53 -8.19 3.19
CA ILE A 76 1.27 -8.35 4.45
C ILE A 76 2.69 -8.85 4.15
N LEU A 77 2.83 -9.91 3.35
CA LEU A 77 4.12 -10.54 3.05
C LEU A 77 5.06 -9.63 2.25
N ALA A 78 4.52 -8.73 1.42
CA ALA A 78 5.32 -7.77 0.66
C ALA A 78 5.70 -6.50 1.45
N SER A 79 5.11 -6.28 2.63
CA SER A 79 5.36 -5.10 3.47
C SER A 79 6.16 -5.41 4.73
N ASP A 80 6.90 -4.42 5.22
CA ASP A 80 7.55 -4.49 6.53
C ASP A 80 6.59 -4.04 7.65
N VAL A 81 5.63 -3.17 7.31
CA VAL A 81 4.58 -2.67 8.22
C VAL A 81 3.27 -2.54 7.46
N VAL A 82 2.16 -2.90 8.11
CA VAL A 82 0.81 -2.67 7.59
C VAL A 82 0.16 -1.50 8.33
N MET A 83 -0.31 -0.50 7.59
CA MET A 83 -1.07 0.63 8.10
C MET A 83 -2.55 0.49 7.76
N VAL A 84 -3.38 0.44 8.80
CA VAL A 84 -4.85 0.38 8.68
C VAL A 84 -5.42 1.79 8.52
N ALA A 85 -5.58 2.22 7.26
CA ALA A 85 -6.08 3.55 6.93
C ALA A 85 -7.63 3.57 6.90
N ARG A 86 -8.22 3.78 8.09
CA ARG A 86 -9.67 3.68 8.33
C ARG A 86 -10.53 4.66 7.52
N GLY A 87 -9.99 5.83 7.16
CA GLY A 87 -10.75 6.88 6.45
C GLY A 87 -11.24 6.41 5.08
N ASP A 88 -10.33 5.97 4.22
CA ASP A 88 -10.64 5.52 2.86
C ASP A 88 -11.31 4.14 2.82
N LEU A 89 -10.95 3.25 3.76
CA LEU A 89 -11.46 1.89 3.77
C LEU A 89 -12.91 1.80 4.29
N VAL A 90 -13.29 2.61 5.27
CA VAL A 90 -14.68 2.67 5.79
C VAL A 90 -15.64 3.30 4.78
N TRP A 91 -15.17 4.23 3.95
CA TRP A 91 -16.00 4.79 2.87
C TRP A 91 -16.33 3.74 1.79
N LYS A 92 -15.40 2.84 1.48
CA LYS A 92 -15.58 1.82 0.42
C LYS A 92 -16.23 0.52 0.91
N LEU A 93 -15.99 0.10 2.15
CA LEU A 93 -16.72 -1.02 2.75
C LEU A 93 -17.99 -0.50 3.42
N ALA A 94 -19.15 -0.74 2.82
CA ALA A 94 -20.43 -0.65 3.52
C ALA A 94 -20.31 -1.42 4.86
N ILE A 95 -20.52 -0.70 5.96
CA ILE A 95 -20.16 -1.02 7.36
C ILE A 95 -20.77 -2.34 7.85
N ARG A 96 -20.23 -3.49 7.40
CA ARG A 96 -20.68 -4.81 7.87
C ARG A 96 -19.56 -5.72 8.36
N ASN A 97 -18.32 -5.56 7.89
CA ASN A 97 -17.19 -6.45 8.25
C ASN A 97 -16.01 -5.77 8.97
N TRP A 98 -16.09 -4.47 9.29
CA TRP A 98 -15.00 -3.73 9.95
C TRP A 98 -14.54 -4.33 11.28
N SER A 99 -15.48 -4.86 12.08
CA SER A 99 -15.18 -5.47 13.38
C SER A 99 -14.29 -6.71 13.29
N ALA A 100 -14.25 -7.40 12.13
CA ALA A 100 -13.43 -8.60 11.92
C ALA A 100 -11.97 -8.26 11.58
N PHE A 101 -11.73 -7.14 10.89
CA PHE A 101 -10.39 -6.69 10.50
C PHE A 101 -9.57 -6.19 11.71
N ARG A 102 -10.24 -5.62 12.73
CA ARG A 102 -9.60 -4.98 13.90
C ARG A 102 -9.00 -5.95 14.93
N LYS A 103 -9.19 -7.26 14.82
CA LYS A 103 -8.87 -8.24 15.88
C LYS A 103 -7.90 -9.34 15.45
N ARG A 104 -7.27 -9.23 14.28
CA ARG A 104 -6.25 -10.17 13.82
C ARG A 104 -4.89 -9.53 13.88
#